data_AF-A0A7J2LSU5-F1
#
_entry.id   AF-A0A7J2LSU5-F1
#
_cell.length_a   1.000
_cell.length_b   1.000
_cell.length_c   1.000
_cell.angle_alpha   90.00
_cell.angle_beta   90.00
_cell.angle_gamma   90.00
#
_symmetry.space_group_name_H-M   'P 1'
#
loop_
_entity.id
_entity.type
_entity.pdbx_description
1 polymer ?
#
loop_
_entity_poly.entity_id
_entity_poly.type
_entity_poly.pdbx_seq_one_letter_code
_entity_poly.pdbx_strand_id
1 'polypeptide(L)' 'MRKEQVNVRLDVELLEKVDYLVKIGVFKTRTEAFKEAINMLIKKYYKELLEERLKRIRKGTEKYPSLTDIVVRMHEEEE' A
#
# COMPACT_ATOMS: atom_id res chain seq x y z
N MET A 1 1.56 0.11 -23.08
CA MET A 1 2.07 -0.82 -22.04
C MET A 1 1.90 -2.25 -22.52
N ARG A 2 2.94 -3.07 -22.39
CA ARG A 2 2.89 -4.50 -22.69
C ARG A 2 2.03 -5.21 -21.64
N LYS A 3 1.16 -6.12 -22.07
CA LYS A 3 0.35 -6.96 -21.17
C LYS A 3 0.95 -8.36 -21.18
N GLU A 4 1.19 -8.91 -20.00
CA GLU A 4 1.62 -10.29 -19.82
C GLU A 4 0.54 -11.07 -19.07
N GLN A 5 0.30 -12.30 -19.51
CA GLN A 5 -0.64 -13.21 -18.88
C GLN A 5 0.10 -14.11 -17.91
N VAL A 6 -0.42 -14.22 -16.69
CA VAL A 6 0.11 -15.07 -15.64
C VAL A 6 -0.97 -16.08 -15.24
N ASN A 7 -0.62 -17.36 -15.18
CA ASN A 7 -1.50 -18.42 -14.67
C ASN A 7 -1.17 -18.72 -13.22
N VAL A 8 -2.19 -18.76 -12.36
CA VAL A 8 -2.05 -19.02 -10.92
C VAL A 8 -3.04 -20.09 -10.51
N ARG A 9 -2.60 -21.03 -9.67
CA ARG A 9 -3.49 -22.00 -9.01
C ARG A 9 -4.00 -21.37 -7.71
N LEU A 10 -5.32 -21.41 -7.51
CA LEU A 10 -5.98 -20.81 -6.36
C LEU A 10 -6.87 -21.85 -5.69
N ASP A 11 -7.05 -21.72 -4.38
CA ASP A 11 -8.02 -22.51 -3.64
C ASP A 11 -9.44 -22.15 -4.08
N VAL A 12 -10.31 -23.16 -4.09
CA VAL A 12 -11.71 -23.01 -4.54
C VAL A 12 -12.44 -21.98 -3.68
N GLU A 13 -12.27 -22.05 -2.35
CA GLU A 13 -12.90 -21.11 -1.41
C GLU A 13 -12.48 -19.65 -1.66
N LEU A 14 -11.24 -19.43 -2.09
CA LEU A 14 -10.76 -18.08 -2.40
C LEU A 14 -11.43 -17.55 -3.67
N LEU A 15 -11.56 -18.42 -4.69
CA LEU A 15 -12.24 -18.06 -5.92
C LEU A 15 -13.73 -17.75 -5.67
N GLU A 16 -14.40 -18.52 -4.82
CA GLU A 16 -15.80 -18.28 -4.44
C GLU A 16 -16.00 -16.93 -3.76
N LYS A 17 -15.08 -16.51 -2.89
CA LYS A 17 -15.12 -15.18 -2.26
C LYS A 17 -14.97 -14.07 -3.31
N VAL A 18 -14.05 -14.24 -4.27
CA VAL A 18 -13.88 -13.27 -5.37
C VAL A 18 -15.14 -13.23 -6.24
N ASP A 19 -15.73 -14.37 -6.54
CA ASP A 19 -16.97 -14.46 -7.31
C ASP A 19 -18.14 -13.77 -6.64
N TYR A 20 -18.27 -13.94 -5.33
CA TYR A 20 -19.27 -13.23 -4.56
C TYR A 20 -19.11 -11.72 -4.71
N LEU A 21 -17.89 -11.19 -4.59
CA LEU A 21 -17.61 -9.75 -4.74
C LEU A 21 -17.93 -9.22 -6.14
N VAL A 22 -17.67 -10.02 -7.18
CA VAL A 22 -18.07 -9.68 -8.55
C VAL A 22 -19.59 -9.70 -8.70
N LYS A 23 -20.25 -10.72 -8.14
CA LYS A 23 -21.71 -10.91 -8.24
C LYS A 23 -22.48 -9.75 -7.59
N ILE A 24 -22.00 -9.23 -6.47
CA ILE A 24 -22.63 -8.08 -5.78
C ILE A 24 -22.23 -6.72 -6.38
N GLY A 25 -21.38 -6.71 -7.42
CA GLY A 25 -21.00 -5.49 -8.14
C GLY A 25 -19.87 -4.67 -7.54
N VAL A 26 -19.13 -5.20 -6.55
CA VAL A 26 -17.93 -4.52 -6.01
C VAL A 26 -16.83 -4.42 -7.07
N PHE A 27 -16.69 -5.48 -7.88
CA PHE A 27 -15.78 -5.49 -9.04
C PHE A 27 -16.55 -5.89 -10.29
N LYS A 28 -16.16 -5.36 -11.46
CA LYS A 28 -16.81 -5.71 -12.74
C LYS A 28 -16.40 -7.10 -13.21
N THR A 29 -15.17 -7.52 -12.91
CA THR A 29 -14.63 -8.83 -13.32
C THR A 29 -13.69 -9.41 -12.27
N ARG A 30 -13.49 -10.74 -12.30
CA ARG A 30 -12.45 -11.42 -11.49
C ARG A 30 -11.07 -10.81 -11.71
N THR A 31 -10.72 -10.53 -12.98
CA THR A 31 -9.44 -9.94 -13.36
C THR A 31 -9.20 -8.58 -12.70
N GLU A 32 -10.24 -7.76 -12.59
CA GLU A 32 -10.16 -6.48 -11.90
C GLU A 32 -9.94 -6.66 -10.40
N ALA A 33 -10.70 -7.55 -9.76
CA ALA A 33 -10.54 -7.88 -8.35
C ALA A 33 -9.12 -8.35 -8.02
N PHE A 34 -8.57 -9.28 -8.82
CA PHE A 34 -7.21 -9.78 -8.63
C PHE A 34 -6.15 -8.71 -8.86
N LYS A 35 -6.31 -7.86 -9.87
CA LYS A 35 -5.37 -6.74 -10.10
C LYS A 35 -5.34 -5.78 -8.93
N GLU A 36 -6.51 -5.42 -8.41
CA GLU A 36 -6.60 -4.51 -7.26
C GLU A 36 -5.98 -5.14 -6.02
N ALA A 37 -6.29 -6.41 -5.73
CA ALA A 37 -5.70 -7.14 -4.62
C ALA A 37 -4.16 -7.19 -4.69
N ILE A 38 -3.60 -7.50 -5.86
CA ILE A 38 -2.14 -7.54 -6.07
C ILE A 38 -1.54 -6.15 -5.88
N ASN A 39 -2.16 -5.10 -6.43
CA ASN A 39 -1.69 -3.72 -6.26
C ASN A 39 -1.70 -3.29 -4.79
N MET A 40 -2.77 -3.61 -4.06
CA MET A 40 -2.88 -3.32 -2.62
C MET A 40 -1.78 -4.04 -1.84
N LEU A 41 -1.52 -5.31 -2.15
CA LEU A 41 -0.48 -6.10 -1.52
C LEU A 41 0.91 -5.50 -1.78
N ILE A 42 1.21 -5.18 -3.04
CA ILE A 42 2.48 -4.55 -3.43
C ILE A 42 2.67 -3.22 -2.70
N LYS A 43 1.65 -2.34 -2.69
CA LYS A 43 1.70 -1.05 -1.99
C LYS A 43 1.96 -1.22 -0.49
N LYS A 44 1.33 -2.20 0.14
CA LYS A 44 1.55 -2.52 1.57
C LYS A 44 3.02 -2.84 1.84
N TYR A 45 3.62 -3.74 1.06
CA TYR A 45 5.04 -4.09 1.25
C TYR A 45 5.99 -2.93 0.97
N TYR A 46 5.73 -2.12 -0.07
CA TYR A 46 6.53 -0.91 -0.32
C TYR A 46 6.47 0.08 0.84
N LYS A 47 5.28 0.27 1.43
CA LYS A 47 5.11 1.12 2.60
C LYS A 47 5.91 0.61 3.79
N GLU A 48 5.82 -0.67 4.10
CA GLU A 48 6.57 -1.28 5.21
C GLU A 48 8.09 -1.15 5.02
N LEU A 49 8.59 -1.39 3.80
CA LEU A 49 10.01 -1.20 3.48
C LEU A 49 10.47 0.27 3.61
N LEU A 50 9.62 1.22 3.20
CA LEU A 50 9.89 2.65 3.37
C LEU A 50 9.93 3.04 4.85
N GLU A 51 8.99 2.54 5.65
CA GLU A 51 8.97 2.78 7.10
C GLU A 51 10.22 2.22 7.78
N GLU A 52 10.66 1.01 7.43
CA GLU A 52 11.91 0.45 7.93
C GLU A 52 13.14 1.28 7.50
N ARG A 53 13.14 1.79 6.27
CA ARG A 53 14.22 2.65 5.77
C ARG A 53 14.25 3.98 6.54
N LEU A 54 13.10 4.60 6.77
CA LEU A 54 12.97 5.82 7.57
C LEU A 54 13.45 5.60 9.01
N LYS A 55 13.04 4.50 9.65
CA LYS A 55 13.51 4.13 10.99
C LYS A 55 15.03 3.96 11.03
N ARG A 56 15.62 3.33 10.00
CA ARG A 56 17.08 3.20 9.89
C ARG A 56 17.80 4.54 9.76
N ILE A 57 17.27 5.48 8.96
CA ILE A 57 17.84 6.83 8.82
C ILE A 57 17.74 7.62 10.14
N ARG A 58 16.63 7.46 10.87
CA ARG A 58 16.42 8.11 12.17
C ARG A 58 17.32 7.56 13.28
N LYS A 59 17.86 6.35 13.11
CA LYS A 59 18.75 5.72 14.10
C LYS A 59 20.00 6.59 14.31
N GLY A 60 20.20 7.07 15.53
CA GLY A 60 21.29 8.01 15.88
C GLY A 60 20.99 9.50 15.63
N THR A 61 19.85 9.82 15.01
CA THR A 61 19.31 11.19 14.89
C THR A 61 17.97 11.34 15.63
N GLU A 62 17.66 10.45 16.58
CA GLU A 62 16.34 10.43 17.25
C GLU A 62 16.01 11.73 17.99
N LYS A 63 17.02 12.45 18.48
CA LYS A 63 16.89 13.73 19.19
C LYS A 63 16.67 14.93 18.27
N TYR A 64 16.86 14.77 16.96
CA TYR A 64 16.61 15.85 16.02
C TYR A 64 15.10 16.05 15.85
N PRO A 65 14.62 17.30 15.81
CA PRO A 65 13.21 17.58 15.55
C PRO A 65 12.82 17.03 14.18
N SER A 66 11.59 16.53 14.05
CA SER A 66 11.11 16.09 12.75
C SER A 66 10.93 17.31 11.83
N LEU A 67 10.94 17.09 10.51
CA LEU A 67 10.64 18.15 9.54
C LEU A 67 9.26 18.78 9.82
N THR A 68 8.30 17.99 10.29
CA THR A 68 6.99 18.48 10.71
C THR A 68 7.09 19.42 11.90
N ASP A 69 7.87 19.08 12.93
CA ASP A 69 8.06 19.94 14.10
C ASP A 69 8.76 21.25 13.74
N ILE A 70 9.71 21.21 12.80
CA ILE A 70 10.40 22.41 12.31
C ILE A 70 9.42 23.33 11.58
N VAL A 71 8.58 22.78 10.69
CA VAL A 71 7.59 23.57 9.93
C VAL A 71 6.53 24.17 10.85
N VAL A 72 6.07 23.43 11.87
CA VAL A 72 5.12 23.96 12.87
C VAL A 72 5.72 25.13 13.63
N ARG A 73 6.96 24.99 14.12
CA ARG A 73 7.67 26.09 14.82
C ARG A 73 7.86 27.31 13.94
N MET A 74 8.21 27.13 12.67
CA MET A 74 8.35 28.25 11.73
C MET A 74 7.04 29.01 11.55
N HIS A 75 5.89 28.33 11.54
CA HIS A 75 4.58 28.98 11.48
C HIS A 75 4.19 29.66 12.81
N GLU A 76 4.53 29.06 13.96
CA GLU A 76 4.29 29.65 15.28
C GLU A 76 5.18 30.88 15.56
N GLU A 77 6.34 30.99 14.91
CA GLU A 77 7.24 32.15 15.01
C GLU A 77 6.87 33.29 14.03
N GLU A 78 5.98 33.03 13.06
CA GLU A 78 5.48 34.03 12.09
C GLU A 78 4.19 34.75 12.56
N GLU A 79 3.53 34.29 13.64
CA GLU A 79 2.39 34.96 14.33
C GLU A 79 2.84 35.80 15.54
#